data_AF-A0A9P6XN30-F1
#
_entry.id   AF-A0A9P6XN30-F1
#
_cell.length_a   1.000
_cell.length_b   1.000
_cell.length_c   1.000
_cell.angle_alpha   90.00
_cell.angle_beta   90.00
_cell.angle_gamma   90.00
#
_symmetry.space_group_name_H-M   'P 1'
#
loop_
_entity.id
_entity.type
_entity.pdbx_description
1 polymer ?
#
loop_
_entity_poly.entity_id
_entity_poly.type
_entity_poly.pdbx_seq_one_letter_code
_entity_poly.pdbx_strand_id
1 'polypeptide(L)' 'MLGFRGASRYIAEDFAECFRMECEALKKVRDDMGLTNVEIMVPFVRTVGQAEKVVNLLAKHGLARGENGLKLIMI' A
#
# COMPACT_ATOMS: atom_id res chain seq x y z
N MET A 1 -14.43 13.00 -10.64
CA MET A 1 -14.07 11.87 -9.73
C MET A 1 -13.41 10.66 -10.42
N LEU A 2 -13.19 10.66 -11.75
CA LEU A 2 -12.66 9.52 -12.53
C LEU A 2 -11.17 9.63 -12.90
N GLY A 3 -10.48 10.66 -12.42
CA GLY A 3 -9.10 10.97 -12.80
C GLY A 3 -8.03 10.11 -12.11
N PHE A 4 -6.85 10.69 -11.97
CA PHE A 4 -5.66 10.06 -11.41
C PHE A 4 -5.74 9.92 -9.88
N ARG A 5 -6.05 8.71 -9.39
CA ARG A 5 -6.30 8.44 -7.96
C ARG A 5 -6.14 6.96 -7.59
N GLY A 6 -5.98 6.69 -6.30
CA GLY A 6 -5.87 5.35 -5.72
C GLY A 6 -4.74 4.53 -6.33
N ALA A 7 -4.98 3.25 -6.61
CA ALA A 7 -3.98 2.34 -7.14
C ALA A 7 -3.19 2.89 -8.35
N SER A 8 -3.88 3.56 -9.29
CA SER A 8 -3.24 4.17 -10.46
C SER A 8 -2.22 5.26 -10.13
N ARG A 9 -2.39 5.97 -9.01
CA ARG A 9 -1.46 6.99 -8.53
C ARG A 9 -0.26 6.37 -7.80
N TYR A 10 -0.49 5.32 -7.01
CA TYR A 10 0.58 4.67 -6.26
C TYR A 10 1.61 4.00 -7.16
N ILE A 11 1.17 3.45 -8.31
CA ILE A 11 2.07 2.80 -9.28
C ILE A 11 2.74 3.76 -10.25
N ALA A 12 2.41 5.06 -10.21
CA ALA A 12 2.97 6.06 -11.12
C ALA A 12 4.31 6.56 -10.59
N GLU A 13 5.31 6.67 -11.46
CA GLU A 13 6.68 7.04 -11.10
C GLU A 13 6.75 8.43 -10.45
N ASP A 14 6.02 9.41 -11.00
CA ASP A 14 5.92 10.79 -10.48
C ASP A 14 5.43 10.87 -9.03
N PHE A 15 4.77 9.82 -8.52
CA PHE A 15 4.21 9.76 -7.16
C PHE A 15 4.81 8.66 -6.29
N ALA A 16 5.83 7.95 -6.78
CA ALA A 16 6.46 6.84 -6.07
C ALA A 16 7.08 7.30 -4.74
N GLU A 17 7.68 8.50 -4.69
CA GLU A 17 8.26 9.04 -3.46
C GLU A 17 7.20 9.31 -2.39
N CYS A 18 6.06 9.91 -2.77
CA CYS A 18 4.95 10.13 -1.83
C CYS A 18 4.44 8.80 -1.27
N PHE A 19 4.28 7.78 -2.12
CA PHE A 19 3.83 6.47 -1.68
C PHE A 19 4.84 5.76 -0.76
N ARG A 20 6.14 5.91 -1.02
CA ARG A 20 7.20 5.43 -0.13
C ARG A 20 7.06 6.03 1.27
N MET A 21 6.83 7.34 1.37
CA MET A 21 6.66 8.01 2.67
C MET A 21 5.41 7.50 3.42
N GLU A 22 4.30 7.24 2.72
CA GLU A 22 3.12 6.62 3.32
C GLU A 22 3.42 5.20 3.85
N CYS A 23 4.18 4.41 3.08
CA CYS A 23 4.59 3.07 3.50
C CYS A 23 5.48 3.11 4.75
N GLU A 24 6.43 4.05 4.82
CA GLU A 24 7.31 4.20 5.98
C GLU A 24 6.53 4.55 7.25
N ALA A 25 5.55 5.44 7.15
CA ALA A 25 4.69 5.77 8.27
C ALA A 25 3.88 4.54 8.75
N LEU A 26 3.28 3.79 7.82
CA LEU A 26 2.52 2.58 8.15
C LEU A 26 3.42 1.51 8.78
N LYS A 27 4.62 1.32 8.25
CA LYS A 27 5.58 0.36 8.79
C LYS A 27 5.99 0.73 10.21
N LYS A 28 6.32 2.00 10.47
CA LYS A 28 6.64 2.48 11.82
C LYS A 28 5.49 2.23 12.81
N VAL A 29 4.25 2.49 12.40
CA VAL A 29 3.07 2.26 13.24
C VAL A 29 2.91 0.77 13.59
N ARG A 30 3.16 -0.13 12.63
CA ARG A 30 3.00 -1.58 12.86
C ARG A 30 4.17 -2.18 13.62
N ASP A 31 5.39 -1.88 13.19
CA ASP A 31 6.60 -2.59 13.61
C ASP A 31 7.21 -1.94 14.86
N ASP A 32 7.36 -0.60 14.87
CA ASP A 32 8.02 0.10 15.97
C ASP A 32 7.03 0.40 17.12
N MET A 33 5.80 0.79 16.79
CA MET A 33 4.76 1.08 17.80
C MET A 33 3.96 -0.18 18.21
N GLY A 34 4.14 -1.30 17.51
CA GLY A 34 3.49 -2.57 17.82
C GLY A 34 1.98 -2.64 17.51
N LEU A 35 1.43 -1.69 16.74
CA LEU A 35 0.00 -1.63 16.43
C LEU A 35 -0.37 -2.56 15.26
N THR A 36 -0.27 -3.87 15.50
CA THR A 36 -0.49 -4.91 14.49
C THR A 36 -1.95 -5.05 14.04
N ASN A 37 -2.89 -4.44 14.78
CA ASN A 37 -4.32 -4.37 14.45
C ASN A 37 -4.66 -3.42 13.30
N VAL A 38 -3.71 -2.58 12.86
CA VAL A 38 -3.88 -1.75 11.65
C VAL A 38 -4.02 -2.69 10.44
N GLU A 39 -4.79 -2.32 9.42
CA GLU A 39 -4.84 -3.05 8.15
C GLU A 39 -4.71 -2.03 7.02
N ILE A 40 -4.13 -2.44 5.89
CA ILE A 40 -3.93 -1.52 4.75
C ILE A 40 -5.05 -1.75 3.75
N MET A 41 -5.80 -0.69 3.46
CA MET A 41 -6.82 -0.69 2.42
C MET A 41 -6.33 0.09 1.20
N VAL A 42 -6.32 -0.53 0.03
CA VAL A 42 -5.96 0.10 -1.24
C VAL A 42 -7.25 0.48 -1.98
N PRO A 43 -7.53 1.78 -2.20
CA PRO A 43 -8.75 2.22 -2.87
C PRO A 43 -8.58 2.41 -4.39
N PHE A 44 -9.71 2.37 -5.10
CA PHE A 44 -9.82 2.60 -6.55
C PHE A 44 -8.94 1.67 -7.38
N VAL A 45 -8.89 0.38 -7.00
CA VAL A 45 -8.25 -0.65 -7.80
C VAL A 45 -9.14 -0.98 -8.99
N ARG A 46 -8.73 -0.63 -10.21
CA ARG A 46 -9.58 -0.78 -11.42
C ARG A 46 -9.37 -2.10 -12.14
N THR A 47 -8.19 -2.70 -12.00
CA THR A 47 -7.84 -3.95 -12.68
C THR A 47 -7.00 -4.85 -11.77
N VAL A 48 -7.02 -6.14 -12.03
CA VAL A 48 -6.18 -7.12 -11.30
C VAL A 48 -4.68 -6.82 -11.50
N GLY A 49 -4.28 -6.32 -12.67
CA GLY A 49 -2.89 -5.89 -12.88
C GLY A 49 -2.48 -4.69 -12.02
N GLN A 50 -3.41 -3.80 -11.65
CA GLN A 50 -3.14 -2.74 -10.68
C GLN A 50 -3.02 -3.31 -9.27
N ALA A 51 -3.90 -4.25 -8.90
CA ALA A 51 -3.83 -4.95 -7.61
C ALA A 51 -2.46 -5.59 -7.39
N GLU A 52 -2.01 -6.39 -8.37
CA GLU A 52 -0.72 -7.07 -8.32
C GLU A 52 0.45 -6.09 -8.18
N LYS A 53 0.46 -5.03 -8.99
CA LYS A 53 1.51 -4.00 -8.92
C LYS A 53 1.56 -3.31 -7.56
N VAL A 54 0.42 -2.96 -6.97
CA VAL A 54 0.39 -2.31 -5.64
C VAL A 54 0.85 -3.27 -4.55
N VAL A 55 0.43 -4.54 -4.57
CA VAL A 55 0.88 -5.55 -3.60
C VAL A 55 2.40 -5.71 -3.67
N ASN A 56 2.96 -5.83 -4.87
CA ASN A 56 4.41 -5.94 -5.07
C ASN A 56 5.14 -4.67 -4.62
N LEU A 57 4.56 -3.49 -4.84
CA LEU A 57 5.15 -2.22 -4.41
C LEU A 57 5.16 -2.07 -2.89
N LEU A 58 4.06 -2.43 -2.21
CA LEU A 58 3.99 -2.47 -0.74
C LEU A 58 5.03 -3.45 -0.17
N ALA A 59 5.15 -4.64 -0.75
CA ALA A 59 6.16 -5.63 -0.34
C ALA A 59 7.59 -5.09 -0.49
N LYS A 60 7.89 -4.37 -1.59
CA LYS A 60 9.20 -3.70 -1.78
C LYS A 60 9.52 -2.68 -0.69
N HIS A 61 8.49 -2.08 -0.07
CA HIS A 61 8.64 -1.15 1.05
C HIS A 61 8.52 -1.84 2.43
N GLY A 62 8.56 -3.16 2.48
CA GLY A 62 8.52 -3.94 3.72
C GLY A 62 7.12 -4.10 4.33
N LEU A 63 6.07 -3.97 3.51
CA LEU A 63 4.68 -4.17 3.89
C LEU A 63 4.10 -5.35 3.10
N ALA A 64 4.69 -6.54 3.24
CA ALA A 64 4.23 -7.74 2.54
C ALA A 64 3.03 -8.38 3.26
N ARG A 65 2.09 -8.91 2.46
CA ARG A 65 0.90 -9.58 3.00
C ARG A 65 1.30 -10.80 3.83
N GLY A 66 0.75 -10.91 5.03
CA GLY A 66 1.02 -12.01 5.97
C GLY A 66 2.24 -11.79 6.86
N GLU A 67 3.20 -10.95 6.46
CA GLU A 67 4.30 -10.55 7.33
C GLU A 67 3.79 -9.66 8.46
N ASN A 68 4.23 -9.93 9.69
CA ASN A 68 3.72 -9.28 10.90
C ASN A 68 2.16 -9.25 10.95
N GLY A 69 1.52 -10.32 10.46
CA GLY A 69 0.06 -10.45 10.41
C GLY A 69 -0.66 -9.43 9.51
N LEU A 70 0.07 -8.74 8.62
CA LEU A 70 -0.49 -7.67 7.79
C LEU A 70 -1.56 -8.20 6.83
N LYS A 71 -2.77 -7.61 6.93
CA LYS A 71 -3.85 -7.82 5.96
C LYS A 71 -3.91 -6.65 4.98
N LEU A 72 -4.09 -7.00 3.71
CA LEU A 72 -4.32 -6.07 2.62
C LEU A 72 -5.77 -6.21 2.14
N ILE A 73 -6.52 -5.12 2.18
CA ILE A 73 -7.91 -5.02 1.74
C ILE A 73 -7.95 -4.19 0.46
N MET A 74 -8.82 -4.55 -0.49
CA MET A 74 -8.98 -3.80 -1.75
C MET A 74 -10.41 -3.26 -1.87
N ILE A 75 -10.52 -2.01 -2.32
CA ILE A 75 -11.78 -1.30 -2.61
C ILE A 75 -11.72 -0.59 -3.97
#